data_AF-A0A4V1T9Y4-F1
#
_entry.id   AF-A0A4V1T9Y4-F1
#
_cell.length_a   1.000
_cell.length_b   1.000
_cell.length_c   1.000
_cell.angle_alpha   90.00
_cell.angle_beta   90.00
_cell.angle_gamma   90.00
#
_symmetry.space_group_name_H-M   'P 1'
#
loop_
_entity.id
_entity.type
_entity.pdbx_description
1 polymer ?
#
loop_
_entity_poly.entity_id
_entity_poly.type
_entity_poly.pdbx_seq_one_letter_code
_entity_poly.pdbx_strand_id
1 'polypeptide(L)'
;DAWTARIEAFAKAGGTVIVGGRTGSRDVNNHVIRDTSPGKTLSVLAGVTVEEFGRLTPVDGDGLFAHGGRFGTNTVRKKLPATSANRQYLLKIGNAQVTAAHLYELLNVAPGTEVIGSWASRFAEGQAAMTSRKVGKGNVIYLGTYLSDALVEVLADQVLAPAGIVPLIADMPAGVEATIRESKDRRLLFILNTLGEPADVPNIPKGTDLLGDAQVKAGRMRIPAYGCSIIELA
;
A
#
# COMPACT_ATOMS: atom_id res chain seq x y z
N ASP A 1 -2.90 -14.36 -19.74
CA ASP A 1 -3.88 -14.18 -18.65
C ASP A 1 -4.01 -15.32 -17.63
N ALA A 2 -3.06 -16.27 -17.57
CA ALA A 2 -3.17 -17.42 -16.66
C ALA A 2 -3.17 -17.06 -15.14
N TRP A 3 -2.78 -15.84 -14.79
CA TRP A 3 -2.74 -15.39 -13.39
C TRP A 3 -4.11 -14.96 -12.87
N THR A 4 -5.02 -14.43 -13.71
CA THR A 4 -6.35 -13.97 -13.28
C THR A 4 -7.18 -15.10 -12.67
N ALA A 5 -7.14 -16.30 -13.24
CA ALA A 5 -7.88 -17.46 -12.73
C ALA A 5 -7.43 -17.86 -11.32
N ARG A 6 -6.13 -17.74 -11.02
CA ARG A 6 -5.59 -18.03 -9.67
C ARG A 6 -6.06 -16.98 -8.65
N ILE A 7 -6.09 -15.72 -9.04
CA ILE A 7 -6.62 -14.63 -8.21
C ILE A 7 -8.11 -14.83 -7.96
N GLU A 8 -8.88 -15.15 -8.99
CA GLU A 8 -10.30 -15.45 -8.85
C GLU A 8 -10.53 -16.62 -7.89
N ALA A 9 -9.76 -17.70 -8.00
CA ALA A 9 -9.85 -18.84 -7.09
C ALA A 9 -9.57 -18.45 -5.63
N PHE A 10 -8.52 -17.65 -5.39
CA PHE A 10 -8.20 -17.12 -4.06
C PHE A 10 -9.33 -16.25 -3.50
N ALA A 11 -9.86 -15.32 -4.30
CA ALA A 11 -10.98 -14.48 -3.89
C ALA A 11 -12.23 -15.31 -3.59
N LYS A 12 -12.58 -16.27 -4.47
CA LYS A 12 -13.71 -17.19 -4.24
C LYS A 12 -13.60 -17.96 -2.92
N ALA A 13 -12.39 -18.33 -2.52
CA ALA A 13 -12.11 -19.03 -1.27
C ALA A 13 -12.25 -18.15 -0.01
N GLY A 14 -12.41 -16.83 -0.16
CA GLY A 14 -12.55 -15.89 0.96
C GLY A 14 -11.46 -14.82 1.04
N GLY A 15 -10.48 -14.86 0.15
CA GLY A 15 -9.40 -13.89 0.12
C GLY A 15 -9.84 -12.50 -0.36
N THR A 16 -9.16 -11.47 0.14
CA THR A 16 -9.26 -10.10 -0.40
C THR A 16 -8.05 -9.83 -1.28
N VAL A 17 -8.29 -9.41 -2.51
CA VAL A 17 -7.24 -9.06 -3.49
C VAL A 17 -7.23 -7.55 -3.67
N ILE A 18 -6.06 -6.91 -3.56
CA ILE A 18 -5.90 -5.50 -3.89
C ILE A 18 -5.07 -5.39 -5.18
N VAL A 19 -5.61 -4.70 -6.17
CA VAL A 19 -4.96 -4.43 -7.46
C VAL A 19 -4.71 -2.94 -7.59
N GLY A 20 -3.46 -2.54 -7.78
CA GLY A 20 -3.08 -1.14 -8.01
C GLY A 20 -3.17 -0.73 -9.48
N GLY A 21 -3.10 0.58 -9.73
CA GLY A 21 -3.13 1.14 -11.07
C GLY A 21 -2.04 0.57 -11.97
N ARG A 22 -2.23 0.65 -13.30
CA ARG A 22 -1.33 0.12 -14.33
C ARG A 22 -1.15 -1.40 -14.37
N THR A 23 -1.81 -2.15 -13.48
CA THR A 23 -1.81 -3.62 -13.52
C THR A 23 -2.45 -4.12 -14.81
N GLY A 24 -1.94 -5.23 -15.37
CA GLY A 24 -2.51 -5.84 -16.57
C GLY A 24 -2.31 -5.03 -17.86
N SER A 25 -1.31 -4.15 -17.90
CA SER A 25 -1.07 -3.30 -19.09
C SER A 25 -0.16 -3.95 -20.15
N ARG A 26 0.58 -5.01 -19.81
CA ARG A 26 1.58 -5.63 -20.71
C ARG A 26 1.61 -7.15 -20.64
N ASP A 27 1.98 -7.78 -21.75
CA ASP A 27 2.23 -9.22 -21.84
C ASP A 27 3.63 -9.61 -21.31
N VAL A 28 3.96 -10.91 -21.38
CA VAL A 28 5.25 -11.46 -20.92
C VAL A 28 6.46 -10.96 -21.73
N ASN A 29 6.23 -10.38 -22.91
CA ASN A 29 7.24 -9.80 -23.79
C ASN A 29 7.28 -8.27 -23.66
N ASN A 30 6.61 -7.70 -22.65
CA ASN A 30 6.51 -6.26 -22.41
C ASN A 30 5.74 -5.49 -23.50
N HIS A 31 4.98 -6.19 -24.36
CA HIS A 31 4.09 -5.55 -25.32
C HIS A 31 2.84 -5.03 -24.63
N VAL A 32 2.36 -3.86 -25.05
CA VAL A 32 1.10 -3.30 -24.55
C VAL A 32 -0.05 -4.20 -25.00
N ILE A 33 -0.89 -4.61 -24.05
CA ILE A 33 -2.12 -5.35 -24.33
C ILE A 33 -3.09 -4.40 -25.04
N ARG A 34 -3.68 -4.86 -26.16
CA ARG A 34 -4.54 -4.03 -27.03
C ARG A 34 -6.00 -3.95 -26.59
N ASP A 35 -6.36 -4.64 -25.52
CA ASP A 35 -7.64 -4.50 -24.83
C ASP A 35 -7.61 -3.28 -23.90
N THR A 36 -8.78 -2.73 -23.58
CA THR A 36 -8.90 -1.70 -22.54
C THR A 36 -8.33 -2.20 -21.22
N SER A 37 -7.48 -1.40 -20.57
CA SER A 37 -6.87 -1.73 -19.28
C SER A 37 -7.94 -2.00 -18.21
N PRO A 38 -7.69 -2.90 -17.24
CA PRO A 38 -6.47 -3.70 -17.04
C PRO A 38 -6.44 -5.03 -17.84
N GLY A 39 -7.05 -5.06 -19.03
CA GLY A 39 -7.15 -6.24 -19.87
C GLY A 39 -8.44 -7.01 -19.60
N LYS A 40 -8.91 -7.75 -20.62
CA LYS A 40 -10.26 -8.33 -20.66
C LYS A 40 -10.65 -9.14 -19.42
N THR A 41 -9.81 -10.07 -18.99
CA THR A 41 -10.15 -10.98 -17.88
C THR A 41 -10.11 -10.29 -16.52
N LEU A 42 -9.13 -9.41 -16.28
CA LEU A 42 -9.04 -8.69 -15.02
C LEU A 42 -10.14 -7.63 -14.91
N SER A 43 -10.52 -6.97 -16.02
CA SER A 43 -11.67 -6.07 -16.05
C SER A 43 -12.95 -6.76 -15.61
N VAL A 44 -13.21 -7.96 -16.12
CA VAL A 44 -14.37 -8.76 -15.71
C VAL A 44 -14.28 -9.16 -14.24
N LEU A 45 -13.10 -9.52 -13.74
CA LEU A 45 -12.93 -9.95 -12.35
C LEU A 45 -13.11 -8.78 -11.36
N ALA A 46 -12.42 -7.67 -11.60
CA ALA A 46 -12.42 -6.48 -10.75
C ALA A 46 -13.66 -5.58 -10.96
N GLY A 47 -14.38 -5.74 -12.08
CA GLY A 47 -15.56 -4.94 -12.40
C GLY A 47 -15.23 -3.52 -12.84
N VAL A 48 -14.05 -3.31 -13.43
CA VAL A 48 -13.60 -1.98 -13.88
C VAL A 48 -12.91 -2.03 -15.24
N THR A 49 -12.98 -0.92 -15.97
CA THR A 49 -12.08 -0.60 -17.07
C THR A 49 -11.48 0.79 -16.85
N VAL A 50 -10.28 1.02 -17.35
CA VAL A 50 -9.60 2.32 -17.22
C VAL A 50 -9.81 3.14 -18.49
N GLU A 51 -10.46 4.29 -18.35
CA GLU A 51 -10.72 5.23 -19.44
C GLU A 51 -9.48 6.05 -19.78
N GLU A 52 -8.91 6.65 -18.73
CA GLU A 52 -7.78 7.55 -18.81
C GLU A 52 -6.85 7.27 -17.63
N PHE A 53 -5.57 7.49 -17.83
CA PHE A 53 -4.60 7.51 -16.74
C PHE A 53 -3.56 8.59 -17.01
N GLY A 54 -2.96 9.10 -15.95
CA GLY A 54 -1.89 10.09 -16.07
C GLY A 54 -1.00 10.13 -14.85
N ARG A 55 0.08 10.92 -14.96
CA ARG A 55 1.04 11.07 -13.87
C ARG A 55 0.55 12.10 -12.87
N LEU A 56 0.80 11.81 -11.60
CA LEU A 56 0.75 12.76 -10.50
C LEU A 56 2.18 13.06 -10.04
N THR A 57 2.34 14.21 -9.38
CA THR A 57 3.58 14.53 -8.69
C THR A 57 3.85 13.44 -7.64
N PRO A 58 5.09 12.95 -7.48
CA PRO A 58 5.43 12.04 -6.39
C PRO A 58 5.25 12.75 -5.03
N VAL A 59 5.23 11.98 -3.94
CA VAL A 59 5.30 12.55 -2.59
C VAL A 59 6.55 13.44 -2.50
N ASP A 60 6.38 14.65 -1.98
CA ASP A 60 7.39 15.72 -1.89
C ASP A 60 8.05 16.12 -3.23
N GLY A 61 7.45 15.72 -4.35
CA GLY A 61 7.90 16.07 -5.68
C GLY A 61 7.66 17.53 -6.02
N ASP A 62 8.60 18.10 -6.78
CA ASP A 62 8.53 19.45 -7.31
C ASP A 62 8.12 19.48 -8.80
N GLY A 63 7.65 18.34 -9.34
CA GLY A 63 6.95 18.18 -10.62
C GLY A 63 6.75 16.71 -11.04
N LEU A 64 6.20 16.49 -12.25
CA LEU A 64 5.82 15.16 -12.74
C LEU A 64 6.99 14.23 -13.13
N PHE A 65 8.17 14.81 -13.34
CA PHE A 65 9.36 14.09 -13.80
C PHE A 65 10.56 14.50 -12.94
N ALA A 66 11.41 13.53 -12.63
CA ALA A 66 12.70 13.78 -12.01
C ALA A 66 13.59 14.62 -12.95
N HIS A 67 14.35 15.54 -12.37
CA HIS A 67 15.39 16.27 -13.09
C HIS A 67 16.67 15.43 -13.16
N GLY A 68 17.39 15.53 -14.27
CA GLY A 68 18.62 14.75 -14.48
C GLY A 68 18.56 13.93 -15.75
N GLY A 69 18.76 14.60 -16.88
CA GLY A 69 19.17 13.98 -18.14
C GLY A 69 20.57 14.47 -18.49
N ARG A 70 21.02 14.22 -19.73
CA ARG A 70 22.34 14.59 -20.28
C ARG A 70 22.77 16.06 -20.04
N PHE A 71 21.85 16.96 -19.72
CA PHE A 71 22.08 18.40 -19.53
C PHE A 71 21.64 18.96 -18.16
N GLY A 72 21.31 18.11 -17.18
CA GLY A 72 20.62 18.53 -15.93
C GLY A 72 21.51 18.94 -14.75
N THR A 73 22.84 18.85 -14.86
CA THR A 73 23.74 18.98 -13.69
C THR A 73 23.94 20.42 -13.21
N ASN A 74 23.66 21.44 -14.04
CA ASN A 74 23.95 22.85 -13.73
C ASN A 74 22.72 23.77 -13.68
N THR A 75 21.49 23.24 -13.66
CA THR A 75 20.27 24.07 -13.63
C THR A 75 19.55 23.96 -12.29
N VAL A 76 19.54 25.04 -11.52
CA VAL A 76 18.67 25.18 -10.33
C VAL A 76 17.23 25.34 -10.82
N ARG A 77 16.32 24.47 -10.37
CA ARG A 77 14.91 24.52 -10.79
C ARG A 77 14.28 25.80 -10.28
N LYS A 78 13.78 26.65 -11.18
CA LYS A 78 12.89 27.75 -10.82
C LYS A 78 11.45 27.24 -10.82
N LYS A 79 10.83 27.16 -9.63
CA LYS A 79 9.39 26.87 -9.52
C LYS A 79 8.62 28.09 -10.02
N LEU A 80 8.10 28.00 -11.24
CA LEU A 80 7.28 29.07 -11.81
C LEU A 80 5.85 29.01 -11.21
N PRO A 81 5.14 30.15 -11.12
CA PRO A 81 3.76 30.17 -10.60
C PRO A 81 2.82 29.19 -11.31
N ALA A 82 2.97 29.02 -12.63
CA ALA A 82 2.18 28.10 -13.46
C ALA A 82 2.74 26.66 -13.48
N THR A 83 3.23 26.13 -12.35
CA THR A 83 3.79 24.77 -12.28
C THR A 83 2.72 23.70 -12.09
N SER A 84 2.87 22.55 -12.76
CA SER A 84 2.04 21.36 -12.51
C SER A 84 2.34 20.70 -11.17
N ALA A 85 3.47 21.00 -10.54
CA ALA A 85 3.87 20.44 -9.24
C ALA A 85 2.86 20.71 -8.12
N ASN A 86 2.16 21.84 -8.17
CA ASN A 86 1.15 22.21 -7.17
C ASN A 86 -0.23 21.58 -7.43
N ARG A 87 -0.38 20.79 -8.50
CA ARG A 87 -1.65 20.16 -8.88
C ARG A 87 -1.83 18.86 -8.12
N GLN A 88 -2.22 18.95 -6.85
CA GLN A 88 -2.51 17.79 -6.02
C GLN A 88 -3.89 17.21 -6.31
N TYR A 89 -3.98 15.88 -6.26
CA TYR A 89 -5.23 15.13 -6.38
C TYR A 89 -5.52 14.52 -5.02
N LEU A 90 -6.77 14.63 -4.60
CA LEU A 90 -7.21 14.15 -3.30
C LEU A 90 -8.07 12.91 -3.52
N LEU A 91 -7.95 11.94 -2.63
CA LEU A 91 -8.76 10.75 -2.55
C LEU A 91 -9.61 10.84 -1.30
N LYS A 92 -10.88 10.48 -1.42
CA LYS A 92 -11.78 10.28 -0.29
C LYS A 92 -12.10 8.80 -0.17
N ILE A 93 -11.83 8.22 1.00
CA ILE A 93 -12.09 6.82 1.33
C ILE A 93 -12.74 6.80 2.71
N GLY A 94 -14.03 6.46 2.77
CA GLY A 94 -14.83 6.66 3.98
C GLY A 94 -14.78 8.13 4.44
N ASN A 95 -14.36 8.35 5.68
CA ASN A 95 -14.18 9.68 6.27
C ASN A 95 -12.76 10.24 6.10
N ALA A 96 -11.83 9.46 5.54
CA ALA A 96 -10.46 9.90 5.32
C ALA A 96 -10.34 10.64 3.98
N GLN A 97 -9.50 11.67 3.97
CA GLN A 97 -9.08 12.35 2.76
C GLN A 97 -7.55 12.41 2.71
N VAL A 98 -6.95 11.87 1.64
CA VAL A 98 -5.50 11.77 1.49
C VAL A 98 -5.05 12.27 0.13
N THR A 99 -3.82 12.77 0.05
CA THR A 99 -3.22 13.19 -1.22
C THR A 99 -2.72 11.97 -1.98
N ALA A 100 -3.18 11.80 -3.21
CA ALA A 100 -2.65 10.81 -4.14
C ALA A 100 -1.31 11.27 -4.71
N ALA A 101 -0.47 10.30 -5.05
CA ALA A 101 0.85 10.55 -5.62
C ALA A 101 1.13 9.61 -6.79
N HIS A 102 2.09 9.99 -7.63
CA HIS A 102 2.64 9.23 -8.77
C HIS A 102 1.69 9.00 -9.96
N LEU A 103 0.43 8.60 -9.75
CA LEU A 103 -0.47 8.20 -10.84
C LEU A 103 -1.94 8.41 -10.46
N TYR A 104 -2.78 8.72 -11.46
CA TYR A 104 -4.22 8.53 -11.38
C TYR A 104 -4.72 7.66 -12.55
N GLU A 105 -5.84 6.98 -12.33
CA GLU A 105 -6.68 6.32 -13.33
C GLU A 105 -8.13 6.77 -13.12
N LEU A 106 -8.84 7.02 -14.21
CA LEU A 106 -10.28 7.22 -14.23
C LEU A 106 -10.95 5.89 -14.56
N LEU A 107 -11.82 5.44 -13.65
CA LEU A 107 -12.41 4.11 -13.71
C LEU A 107 -13.84 4.16 -14.23
N ASN A 108 -14.11 3.38 -15.27
CA ASN A 108 -15.45 2.98 -15.66
C ASN A 108 -15.85 1.74 -14.84
N VAL A 109 -16.95 1.86 -14.10
CA VAL A 109 -17.38 0.87 -13.09
C VAL A 109 -18.53 0.03 -13.65
N ALA A 110 -18.36 -1.29 -13.65
CA ALA A 110 -19.38 -2.23 -14.12
C ALA A 110 -20.48 -2.43 -13.06
N PRO A 111 -21.72 -2.76 -13.46
CA PRO A 111 -22.79 -3.11 -12.53
C PRO A 111 -22.39 -4.20 -11.53
N GLY A 112 -22.85 -4.07 -10.29
CA GLY A 112 -22.50 -4.99 -9.20
C GLY A 112 -21.09 -4.78 -8.61
N THR A 113 -20.45 -3.67 -8.96
CA THR A 113 -19.17 -3.23 -8.38
C THR A 113 -19.42 -2.01 -7.51
N GLU A 114 -18.95 -2.05 -6.27
CA GLU A 114 -19.13 -0.97 -5.31
C GLU A 114 -17.99 0.05 -5.43
N VAL A 115 -18.31 1.34 -5.41
CA VAL A 115 -17.31 2.41 -5.30
C VAL A 115 -17.08 2.68 -3.82
N ILE A 116 -15.89 2.33 -3.33
CA ILE A 116 -15.50 2.48 -1.91
C ILE A 116 -14.49 3.63 -1.68
N GLY A 117 -14.08 4.30 -2.77
CA GLY A 117 -13.32 5.54 -2.71
C GLY A 117 -13.41 6.33 -4.01
N SER A 118 -13.38 7.65 -3.90
CA SER A 118 -13.53 8.57 -5.03
C SER A 118 -12.42 9.61 -5.06
N TRP A 119 -12.14 10.12 -6.25
CA TRP A 119 -11.38 11.36 -6.40
C TRP A 119 -12.18 12.52 -5.80
N ALA A 120 -11.52 13.36 -5.03
CA ALA A 120 -12.11 14.45 -4.25
C ALA A 120 -11.64 15.83 -4.73
N SER A 121 -10.98 15.90 -5.88
CA SER A 121 -10.55 17.18 -6.43
C SER A 121 -10.33 17.13 -7.95
N ARG A 122 -10.29 18.34 -8.53
CA ARG A 122 -9.93 18.61 -9.93
C ARG A 122 -10.95 17.99 -10.90
N PHE A 123 -10.56 17.78 -12.17
CA PHE A 123 -11.46 17.24 -13.19
C PHE A 123 -11.95 15.81 -12.88
N ALA A 124 -11.26 15.09 -11.99
CA ALA A 124 -11.62 13.75 -11.59
C ALA A 124 -12.64 13.73 -10.44
N GLU A 125 -12.97 14.87 -9.83
CA GLU A 125 -13.82 14.94 -8.64
C GLU A 125 -15.15 14.19 -8.82
N GLY A 126 -15.47 13.35 -7.84
CA GLY A 126 -16.66 12.49 -7.83
C GLY A 126 -16.49 11.18 -8.59
N GLN A 127 -15.45 11.02 -9.42
CA GLN A 127 -15.20 9.77 -10.14
C GLN A 127 -14.61 8.70 -9.22
N ALA A 128 -14.85 7.43 -9.56
CA ALA A 128 -14.34 6.29 -8.81
C ALA A 128 -12.80 6.25 -8.85
N ALA A 129 -12.20 6.09 -7.67
CA ALA A 129 -10.75 5.92 -7.51
C ALA A 129 -10.42 4.57 -6.84
N MET A 130 -11.34 4.02 -6.06
CA MET A 130 -11.22 2.72 -5.44
C MET A 130 -12.56 2.00 -5.50
N THR A 131 -12.55 0.74 -5.94
CA THR A 131 -13.75 -0.08 -6.08
C THR A 131 -13.57 -1.42 -5.37
N SER A 132 -14.66 -2.06 -4.99
CA SER A 132 -14.70 -3.42 -4.46
C SER A 132 -15.75 -4.23 -5.19
N ARG A 133 -15.37 -5.42 -5.63
CA ARG A 133 -16.28 -6.38 -6.24
C ARG A 133 -16.26 -7.68 -5.45
N LYS A 134 -17.44 -8.11 -5.01
CA LYS A 134 -17.61 -9.40 -4.33
C LYS A 134 -17.38 -10.55 -5.31
N VAL A 135 -16.54 -11.50 -4.92
CA VAL A 135 -16.19 -12.69 -5.72
C VAL A 135 -16.21 -13.91 -4.82
N GLY A 136 -17.27 -14.71 -4.91
CA GLY A 136 -17.51 -15.83 -3.99
C GLY A 136 -17.58 -15.35 -2.53
N LYS A 137 -16.70 -15.86 -1.67
CA LYS A 137 -16.64 -15.49 -0.25
C LYS A 137 -15.77 -14.27 0.03
N GLY A 138 -14.94 -13.85 -0.93
CA GLY A 138 -14.00 -12.75 -0.78
C GLY A 138 -14.31 -11.57 -1.70
N ASN A 139 -13.31 -10.72 -1.93
CA ASN A 139 -13.45 -9.47 -2.69
C ASN A 139 -12.22 -9.19 -3.56
N VAL A 140 -12.44 -8.47 -4.64
CA VAL A 140 -11.38 -7.88 -5.47
C VAL A 140 -11.54 -6.37 -5.40
N ILE A 141 -10.54 -5.71 -4.83
CA ILE A 141 -10.43 -4.26 -4.71
C ILE A 141 -9.51 -3.76 -5.82
N TYR A 142 -9.98 -2.77 -6.59
CA TYR A 142 -9.16 -2.08 -7.59
C TYR A 142 -8.93 -0.64 -7.17
N LEU A 143 -7.67 -0.24 -7.12
CA LEU A 143 -7.21 1.09 -6.75
C LEU A 143 -6.58 1.78 -7.97
N GLY A 144 -7.25 2.81 -8.48
CA GLY A 144 -6.84 3.59 -9.66
C GLY A 144 -5.68 4.55 -9.41
N THR A 145 -4.75 4.22 -8.51
CA THR A 145 -3.58 5.04 -8.17
C THR A 145 -2.45 4.14 -7.67
N TYR A 146 -1.29 4.72 -7.41
CA TYR A 146 -0.24 4.09 -6.62
C TYR A 146 -0.42 4.39 -5.13
N LEU A 147 0.17 3.51 -4.31
CA LEU A 147 0.20 3.67 -2.86
C LEU A 147 1.13 4.83 -2.48
N SER A 148 0.69 5.61 -1.50
CA SER A 148 1.50 6.55 -0.72
C SER A 148 1.37 6.16 0.75
N ASP A 149 2.29 6.62 1.60
CA ASP A 149 2.27 6.29 3.03
C ASP A 149 0.91 6.63 3.67
N ALA A 150 0.39 7.83 3.39
CA ALA A 150 -0.93 8.26 3.87
C ALA A 150 -2.08 7.35 3.37
N LEU A 151 -2.00 6.84 2.14
CA LEU A 151 -3.00 5.92 1.62
C LEU A 151 -2.87 4.52 2.23
N VAL A 152 -1.65 4.06 2.51
CA VAL A 152 -1.41 2.78 3.18
C VAL A 152 -2.02 2.78 4.57
N GLU A 153 -1.90 3.86 5.34
CA GLU A 153 -2.55 3.99 6.66
C GLU A 153 -4.07 3.83 6.56
N VAL A 154 -4.69 4.49 5.58
CA VAL A 154 -6.14 4.35 5.35
C VAL A 154 -6.51 2.93 4.95
N LEU A 155 -5.71 2.25 4.11
CA LEU A 155 -5.96 0.86 3.74
C LEU A 155 -5.74 -0.11 4.90
N ALA A 156 -4.80 0.18 5.81
CA ALA A 156 -4.58 -0.60 7.01
C ALA A 156 -5.86 -0.67 7.85
N ASP A 157 -6.49 0.47 8.09
CA ASP A 157 -7.74 0.55 8.88
C ASP A 157 -8.96 0.03 8.12
N GLN A 158 -9.12 0.41 6.86
CA GLN A 158 -10.36 0.16 6.11
C GLN A 158 -10.39 -1.22 5.44
N VAL A 159 -9.24 -1.86 5.22
CA VAL A 159 -9.13 -3.11 4.46
C VAL A 159 -8.40 -4.19 5.25
N LEU A 160 -7.23 -3.91 5.81
CA LEU A 160 -6.40 -4.93 6.45
C LEU A 160 -6.95 -5.35 7.82
N ALA A 161 -7.29 -4.39 8.69
CA ALA A 161 -7.83 -4.68 10.01
C ALA A 161 -9.16 -5.46 9.96
N PRO A 162 -10.14 -5.13 9.09
CA PRO A 162 -11.34 -5.96 8.90
C PRO A 162 -11.05 -7.37 8.38
N ALA A 163 -9.93 -7.57 7.69
CA ALA A 163 -9.45 -8.89 7.27
C ALA A 163 -8.68 -9.65 8.37
N GLY A 164 -8.60 -9.09 9.58
CA GLY A 164 -7.88 -9.69 10.72
C GLY A 164 -6.37 -9.52 10.65
N ILE A 165 -5.86 -8.68 9.74
CA ILE A 165 -4.44 -8.36 9.63
C ILE A 165 -4.16 -7.17 10.54
N VAL A 166 -3.44 -7.42 11.63
CA VAL A 166 -3.15 -6.43 12.67
C VAL A 166 -1.65 -6.35 12.96
N PRO A 167 -1.14 -5.23 13.49
CA PRO A 167 0.26 -5.11 13.89
C PRO A 167 0.68 -6.21 14.88
N LEU A 168 1.92 -6.68 14.76
CA LEU A 168 2.51 -7.63 15.70
C LEU A 168 2.64 -7.04 17.11
N ILE A 169 2.93 -5.74 17.17
CA ILE A 169 3.00 -4.91 18.36
C ILE A 169 2.34 -3.58 17.99
N ALA A 170 1.35 -3.14 18.78
CA ALA A 170 0.70 -1.85 18.59
C ALA A 170 1.60 -0.69 19.05
N ASP A 171 1.46 0.47 18.41
CA ASP A 171 2.18 1.71 18.73
C ASP A 171 3.71 1.59 18.64
N MET A 172 4.19 0.84 17.64
CA MET A 172 5.62 0.68 17.37
C MET A 172 6.27 2.04 17.08
N PRO A 173 7.39 2.40 17.75
CA PRO A 173 8.13 3.61 17.41
C PRO A 173 8.63 3.60 15.97
N ALA A 174 8.62 4.76 15.32
CA ALA A 174 9.21 4.92 13.99
C ALA A 174 10.69 4.49 14.01
N GLY A 175 11.14 3.76 12.99
CA GLY A 175 12.50 3.22 12.91
C GLY A 175 12.73 1.97 13.77
N VAL A 176 11.69 1.38 14.37
CA VAL A 176 11.77 0.05 14.98
C VAL A 176 10.93 -0.92 14.15
N GLU A 177 11.52 -2.05 13.80
CA GLU A 177 10.89 -3.11 13.00
C GLU A 177 10.59 -4.32 13.87
N ALA A 178 9.45 -4.97 13.61
CA ALA A 178 9.06 -6.23 14.23
C ALA A 178 8.70 -7.28 13.20
N THR A 179 9.25 -8.49 13.34
CA THR A 179 8.90 -9.64 12.49
C THR A 179 8.74 -10.91 13.32
N ILE A 180 7.87 -11.83 12.87
CA ILE A 180 7.72 -13.15 13.49
C ILE A 180 8.20 -14.24 12.53
N ARG A 181 8.95 -15.20 13.07
CA ARG A 181 9.21 -16.50 12.44
C ARG A 181 8.65 -17.59 13.32
N GLU A 182 7.93 -18.53 12.71
CA GLU A 182 7.25 -19.60 13.42
C GLU A 182 7.54 -20.95 12.76
N SER A 183 7.71 -21.97 13.61
CA SER A 183 7.73 -23.39 13.25
C SER A 183 6.71 -24.12 14.14
N LYS A 184 6.60 -25.45 14.00
CA LYS A 184 5.67 -26.25 14.83
C LYS A 184 5.93 -26.11 16.33
N ASP A 185 7.18 -25.90 16.71
CA ASP A 185 7.62 -26.00 18.11
C ASP A 185 8.09 -24.66 18.68
N ARG A 186 8.16 -23.61 17.85
CA ARG A 186 8.77 -22.35 18.24
C ARG A 186 8.22 -21.15 17.51
N ARG A 187 8.03 -20.05 18.23
CA ARG A 187 7.65 -18.75 17.68
C ARG A 187 8.61 -17.68 18.18
N LEU A 188 9.26 -17.00 17.24
CA LEU A 188 10.30 -16.01 17.52
C LEU A 188 9.86 -14.64 17.03
N LEU A 189 9.85 -13.67 17.93
CA LEU A 189 9.63 -12.26 17.62
C LEU A 189 10.99 -11.55 17.57
N PHE A 190 11.32 -11.01 16.41
CA PHE A 190 12.51 -10.20 16.18
C PHE A 190 12.14 -8.73 16.27
N ILE A 191 12.89 -7.98 17.06
CA ILE A 191 12.73 -6.54 17.22
C ILE A 191 14.06 -5.89 16.86
N LEU A 192 14.05 -5.00 15.87
CA LEU A 192 15.25 -4.35 15.37
C LEU A 192 15.07 -2.84 15.49
N ASN A 193 15.92 -2.18 16.27
CA ASN A 193 16.00 -0.73 16.27
C ASN A 193 16.97 -0.28 15.17
N THR A 194 16.48 0.40 14.15
CA THR A 194 17.30 0.91 13.04
C THR A 194 17.82 2.33 13.29
N LEU A 195 17.57 2.88 14.47
CA LEU A 195 17.97 4.24 14.85
C LEU A 195 19.34 4.25 15.55
N GLY A 196 20.06 5.37 15.40
CA GLY A 196 21.29 5.68 16.14
C GLY A 196 21.08 6.08 17.60
N GLU A 197 19.84 6.01 18.08
CA GLU A 197 19.44 6.30 19.45
C GLU A 197 18.58 5.14 20.00
N PRO A 198 18.54 4.92 21.32
CA PRO A 198 17.73 3.85 21.85
C PRO A 198 16.24 4.17 21.76
N ALA A 199 15.42 3.14 21.58
CA ALA A 199 13.96 3.24 21.41
C ALA A 199 13.21 2.50 22.52
N ASP A 200 12.06 3.04 22.94
CA ASP A 200 11.16 2.38 23.90
C ASP A 200 10.01 1.71 23.15
N VAL A 201 10.02 0.38 23.10
CA VAL A 201 8.99 -0.40 22.41
C VAL A 201 7.89 -0.78 23.42
N PRO A 202 6.63 -0.37 23.20
CA PRO A 202 5.52 -0.73 24.07
C PRO A 202 5.00 -2.15 23.73
N ASN A 203 4.10 -2.66 24.57
CA ASN A 203 3.29 -3.85 24.28
C ASN A 203 4.07 -5.11 23.86
N ILE A 204 5.32 -5.24 24.32
CA ILE A 204 6.14 -6.43 24.13
C ILE A 204 5.46 -7.62 24.80
N PRO A 205 5.30 -8.77 24.12
CA PRO A 205 4.79 -9.98 24.74
C PRO A 205 5.82 -10.57 25.71
N LYS A 206 5.33 -11.33 26.69
CA LYS A 206 6.21 -12.12 27.58
C LYS A 206 6.95 -13.19 26.78
N GLY A 207 8.17 -13.52 27.20
CA GLY A 207 8.98 -14.55 26.56
C GLY A 207 10.40 -14.60 27.10
N THR A 208 11.31 -15.23 26.36
CA THR A 208 12.73 -15.27 26.69
C THR A 208 13.54 -14.55 25.61
N ASP A 209 14.31 -13.53 25.98
CA ASP A 209 15.27 -12.90 25.07
C ASP A 209 16.49 -13.80 24.93
N LEU A 210 16.66 -14.35 23.73
CA LEU A 210 17.70 -15.33 23.41
C LEU A 210 19.09 -14.69 23.27
N LEU A 211 19.19 -13.37 23.11
CA LEU A 211 20.48 -12.68 23.01
C LEU A 211 21.06 -12.36 24.39
N GLY A 212 20.18 -12.04 25.34
CA GLY A 212 20.56 -11.72 26.72
C GLY A 212 20.41 -12.88 27.70
N ASP A 213 19.83 -14.01 27.27
CA ASP A 213 19.43 -15.14 28.11
C ASP A 213 18.59 -14.70 29.33
N ALA A 214 17.62 -13.82 29.08
CA ALA A 214 16.84 -13.14 30.11
C ALA A 214 15.33 -13.27 29.86
N GLN A 215 14.58 -13.42 30.95
CA GLN A 215 13.11 -13.41 30.90
C GLN A 215 12.59 -12.00 30.59
N VAL A 216 11.77 -11.89 29.55
CA VAL A 216 11.07 -10.67 29.15
C VAL A 216 9.66 -10.69 29.73
N LYS A 217 9.35 -9.68 30.54
CA LYS A 217 7.99 -9.45 31.02
C LYS A 217 7.17 -8.74 29.93
N ALA A 218 5.87 -9.03 29.90
CA ALA A 218 4.98 -8.28 29.03
C ALA A 218 4.98 -6.78 29.43
N GLY A 219 5.03 -5.89 28.43
CA GLY A 219 5.00 -4.45 28.68
C GLY A 219 6.00 -3.68 27.81
N ARG A 220 6.75 -2.77 28.41
CA ARG A 220 7.69 -1.89 27.70
C ARG A 220 9.12 -2.44 27.77
N MET A 221 9.83 -2.40 26.65
CA MET A 221 11.25 -2.77 26.57
C MET A 221 12.04 -1.66 25.87
N ARG A 222 13.18 -1.28 26.46
CA ARG A 222 14.15 -0.36 25.84
C ARG A 222 15.09 -1.16 24.94
N ILE A 223 15.13 -0.84 23.66
CA ILE A 223 16.08 -1.42 22.69
C ILE A 223 17.21 -0.41 22.46
N PRO A 224 18.49 -0.79 22.67
CA PRO A 224 19.65 0.08 22.41
C PRO A 224 19.69 0.66 20.99
N ALA A 225 20.47 1.73 20.79
CA ALA A 225 20.78 2.24 19.44
C ALA A 225 21.36 1.11 18.57
N TYR A 226 20.82 0.92 17.36
CA TYR A 226 21.13 -0.20 16.46
C TYR A 226 21.02 -1.59 17.10
N GLY A 227 20.33 -1.68 18.25
CA GLY A 227 20.15 -2.90 19.01
C GLY A 227 19.07 -3.79 18.43
N CYS A 228 19.07 -5.05 18.82
CA CYS A 228 18.00 -5.98 18.53
C CYS A 228 17.70 -6.88 19.73
N SER A 229 16.51 -7.47 19.73
CA SER A 229 16.10 -8.51 20.67
C SER A 229 15.42 -9.63 19.88
N ILE A 230 15.64 -10.88 20.32
CA ILE A 230 14.99 -12.06 19.75
C ILE A 230 14.24 -12.75 20.88
N ILE A 231 12.92 -12.53 20.91
CA ILE A 231 12.06 -13.03 21.98
C ILE A 231 11.44 -14.35 21.51
N GLU A 232 11.80 -15.44 22.17
CA GLU A 232 11.03 -16.67 22.10
C GLU A 232 9.73 -16.49 22.87
N LEU A 233 8.62 -16.51 22.13
CA LEU A 233 7.28 -16.31 22.67
C LEU A 233 6.83 -17.58 23.41
N ALA A 234 6.21 -17.37 24.57
CA ALA A 234 5.62 -18.43 25.39
C ALA A 234 4.26 -18.92 24.86
#